data_AF-A0A2H0T8M3-F1
#
_entry.id   AF-A0A2H0T8M3-F1
#
_cell.length_a   1.000
_cell.length_b   1.000
_cell.length_c   1.000
_cell.angle_alpha   90.00
_cell.angle_beta   90.00
_cell.angle_gamma   90.00
#
_symmetry.space_group_name_H-M   'P 1'
#
loop_
_entity.id
_entity.type
_entity.pdbx_description
1 polymer ?
#
loop_
_entity_poly.entity_id
_entity_poly.type
_entity_poly.pdbx_seq_one_letter_code
_entity_poly.pdbx_strand_id
1 'polypeptide(L)'
;MEKSKGFTLIVLLIGILIIAVLISLTVSKTNIVSRGDYEPRNVKRKADTTQIRSAIESWKVNGGEIIAPITNTTYDITKDDLENIGSPFNKADNNGKKPSDYLSGSSYPEDPQSDNSNSYYYRITIRINGTYQIKRDDSDPTPSDNVTDKDVPPIEG
;
A
#
# COMPACT_ATOMS: atom_id res chain seq x y z
N MET A 1 -23.91 13.15 -74.19
CA MET A 1 -23.07 13.31 -72.97
C MET A 1 -23.94 13.10 -71.77
N GLU A 2 -24.03 11.87 -71.28
CA GLU A 2 -24.85 11.56 -70.09
C GLU A 2 -24.04 11.83 -68.82
N LYS A 3 -24.57 12.71 -67.97
CA LYS A 3 -23.94 13.11 -66.71
C LYS A 3 -24.37 12.14 -65.61
N SER A 4 -23.49 11.21 -65.23
CA SER A 4 -23.64 10.33 -64.07
C SER A 4 -23.55 11.14 -62.76
N LYS A 5 -24.69 11.66 -62.28
CA LYS A 5 -24.84 12.40 -61.00
C LYS A 5 -25.39 11.52 -59.85
N GLY A 6 -24.98 10.25 -59.78
CA GLY A 6 -25.52 9.28 -58.81
C GLY A 6 -24.72 9.09 -57.53
N PHE A 7 -23.55 9.70 -57.39
CA PHE A 7 -22.54 9.27 -56.41
C PHE A 7 -22.29 10.21 -55.23
N THR A 8 -23.26 11.04 -54.83
CA THR A 8 -22.98 12.07 -53.79
C THR A 8 -23.79 11.87 -52.50
N LEU A 9 -25.08 11.53 -52.58
CA LEU A 9 -25.93 11.59 -51.38
C LEU A 9 -25.80 10.38 -50.47
N ILE A 10 -25.84 9.16 -51.04
CA ILE A 10 -25.74 7.93 -50.24
C ILE A 10 -24.35 7.75 -49.62
N VAL A 11 -23.31 8.11 -50.36
CA VAL A 11 -21.91 8.03 -49.90
C VAL A 11 -21.66 9.00 -48.75
N LEU A 12 -22.23 10.22 -48.83
CA LEU A 12 -22.14 11.19 -47.74
C LEU A 12 -22.85 10.69 -46.47
N LEU A 13 -24.04 10.09 -46.62
CA LEU A 13 -24.83 9.60 -45.50
C LEU A 13 -24.13 8.43 -44.79
N ILE A 14 -23.56 7.50 -45.55
CA ILE A 14 -22.77 6.38 -44.99
C ILE A 14 -21.50 6.91 -44.31
N GLY A 15 -20.84 7.92 -44.88
CA GLY A 15 -19.65 8.54 -44.28
C GLY A 15 -19.93 9.14 -42.90
N ILE A 16 -21.02 9.90 -42.76
CA ILE A 16 -21.40 10.52 -41.48
C ILE A 16 -21.77 9.46 -40.44
N LEU A 17 -22.45 8.38 -40.85
CA LEU A 17 -22.79 7.25 -39.97
C LEU A 17 -21.53 6.59 -39.40
N ILE A 18 -20.53 6.31 -40.24
CA ILE A 18 -19.26 5.69 -39.81
C ILE A 18 -18.53 6.61 -38.83
N ILE A 19 -18.46 7.91 -39.11
CA ILE A 19 -17.81 8.89 -38.22
C ILE A 19 -18.51 8.95 -36.86
N ALA A 20 -19.84 8.95 -36.82
CA ALA A 20 -20.61 8.97 -35.58
C ALA A 20 -20.35 7.73 -34.70
N VAL A 21 -20.29 6.54 -35.31
CA VAL A 21 -19.97 5.29 -34.60
C VAL A 21 -18.54 5.32 -34.05
N LEU A 22 -17.58 5.81 -34.84
CA LEU A 22 -16.18 5.92 -34.39
C LEU A 22 -16.03 6.87 -33.19
N ILE A 23 -16.67 8.04 -33.23
CA ILE A 23 -16.63 9.00 -32.12
C ILE A 23 -17.24 8.38 -30.86
N SER A 24 -18.38 7.68 -30.98
CA SER A 24 -19.04 7.02 -29.85
C SER A 24 -18.14 5.98 -29.16
N LEU A 25 -17.30 5.26 -29.92
CA LEU A 25 -16.38 4.26 -29.36
C LEU A 25 -15.15 4.89 -28.68
N THR A 26 -14.74 6.09 -29.10
CA THR A 26 -13.55 6.75 -28.53
C THR A 26 -13.76 7.34 -27.13
N VAL A 27 -14.98 7.74 -26.77
CA VAL A 27 -15.27 8.40 -25.49
C VAL A 27 -15.34 7.41 -24.31
N SER A 28 -15.51 6.12 -24.56
CA SER A 28 -15.72 5.10 -23.52
C SER A 28 -14.47 4.70 -22.73
N LYS A 29 -13.29 5.25 -23.02
CA LYS A 29 -12.02 4.83 -22.37
C LYS A 29 -11.43 5.81 -21.35
N THR A 30 -11.99 7.00 -21.16
CA THR A 30 -11.36 8.03 -20.30
C THR A 30 -12.00 8.23 -18.93
N ASN A 31 -12.98 7.40 -18.53
CA ASN A 31 -13.75 7.62 -17.28
C ASN A 31 -13.53 6.57 -16.17
N ILE A 32 -12.45 5.78 -16.20
CA ILE A 32 -12.15 4.83 -15.12
C ILE A 32 -10.70 4.99 -14.65
N VAL A 33 -10.37 6.13 -14.03
CA VAL A 33 -9.39 6.15 -12.93
C VAL A 33 -9.77 7.33 -12.03
N SER A 34 -10.64 7.07 -11.07
CA SER A 34 -10.96 8.02 -10.00
C SER A 34 -9.71 8.34 -9.19
N ARG A 35 -9.46 9.64 -9.05
CA ARG A 35 -8.22 10.32 -8.61
C ARG A 35 -7.93 10.24 -7.09
N GLY A 36 -8.14 9.09 -6.45
CA GLY A 36 -7.93 8.95 -4.98
C GLY A 36 -6.95 7.86 -4.59
N ASP A 37 -7.19 6.63 -5.07
CA ASP A 37 -6.55 5.43 -4.50
C ASP A 37 -5.44 4.82 -5.37
N TYR A 38 -5.21 5.40 -6.56
CA TYR A 38 -4.24 4.92 -7.56
C TYR A 38 -2.94 5.70 -7.55
N GLU A 39 -2.62 6.37 -6.44
CA GLU A 39 -1.27 6.88 -6.31
C GLU A 39 -0.33 5.69 -6.11
N PRO A 40 0.62 5.42 -7.03
CA PRO A 40 1.50 4.26 -6.94
C PRO A 40 2.28 4.21 -5.60
N ARG A 41 2.42 5.36 -4.93
CA ARG A 41 2.98 5.46 -3.59
C ARG A 41 2.10 4.78 -2.54
N ASN A 42 0.79 4.98 -2.55
CA ASN A 42 -0.12 4.35 -1.58
C ASN A 42 -0.17 2.84 -1.78
N VAL A 43 -0.15 2.38 -3.04
CA VAL A 43 -0.04 0.94 -3.35
C VAL A 43 1.25 0.35 -2.78
N LYS A 44 2.38 1.04 -2.98
CA LYS A 44 3.67 0.63 -2.42
C LYS A 44 3.65 0.61 -0.88
N ARG A 45 3.16 1.68 -0.23
CA ARG A 45 3.04 1.77 1.23
C ARG A 45 2.14 0.67 1.82
N LYS A 46 1.05 0.32 1.14
CA LYS A 46 0.18 -0.79 1.55
C LYS A 46 0.88 -2.14 1.44
N ALA A 47 1.66 -2.36 0.37
CA ALA A 47 2.47 -3.56 0.24
C ALA A 47 3.54 -3.63 1.34
N ASP A 48 4.23 -2.53 1.59
CA ASP A 48 5.28 -2.39 2.59
C ASP A 48 4.74 -2.65 4.02
N THR A 49 3.61 -2.05 4.42
CA THR A 49 2.95 -2.32 5.72
C THR A 49 2.52 -3.77 5.87
N THR A 50 2.02 -4.40 4.80
CA THR A 50 1.65 -5.81 4.80
C THR A 50 2.87 -6.71 5.01
N GLN A 51 3.98 -6.40 4.33
CA GLN A 51 5.25 -7.12 4.47
C GLN A 51 5.80 -7.02 5.90
N ILE A 52 5.77 -5.81 6.48
CA ILE A 52 6.19 -5.57 7.88
C ILE A 52 5.34 -6.38 8.86
N ARG A 53 4.01 -6.38 8.67
CA ARG A 53 3.11 -7.19 9.49
C ARG A 53 3.43 -8.67 9.40
N SER A 54 3.55 -9.21 8.19
CA SER A 54 3.85 -10.63 7.99
C SER A 54 5.17 -11.03 8.64
N ALA A 55 6.18 -10.15 8.60
CA ALA A 55 7.45 -10.37 9.27
C ALA A 55 7.32 -10.40 10.80
N ILE A 56 6.58 -9.45 11.39
CA ILE A 56 6.32 -9.41 12.84
C ILE A 56 5.54 -10.65 13.28
N GLU A 57 4.50 -11.06 12.55
CA GLU A 57 3.74 -12.27 12.88
C GLU A 57 4.59 -13.54 12.76
N SER A 58 5.41 -13.65 11.71
CA SER A 58 6.32 -14.79 11.55
C SER A 58 7.33 -14.87 12.70
N TRP A 59 7.87 -13.73 13.11
CA TRP A 59 8.78 -13.64 14.25
C TRP A 59 8.09 -14.02 15.58
N LYS A 60 6.84 -13.57 15.81
CA LYS A 60 6.05 -13.97 16.99
C LYS A 60 5.80 -15.48 17.04
N VAL A 61 5.45 -16.09 15.90
CA VAL A 61 5.24 -17.55 15.80
C VAL A 61 6.51 -18.32 16.18
N ASN A 62 7.69 -17.76 15.91
CA ASN A 62 8.99 -18.36 16.27
C ASN A 62 9.44 -18.08 17.73
N GLY A 63 8.57 -17.48 18.56
CA GLY A 63 8.84 -17.21 19.97
C GLY A 63 9.33 -15.79 20.28
N GLY A 64 9.27 -14.89 19.31
CA GLY A 64 9.44 -13.46 19.53
C GLY A 64 8.29 -12.85 20.36
N GLU A 65 8.59 -11.84 21.17
CA GLU A 65 7.62 -11.23 22.07
C GLU A 65 7.63 -9.70 21.99
N ILE A 66 6.45 -9.12 21.75
CA ILE A 66 6.22 -7.68 21.80
C ILE A 66 5.93 -7.29 23.25
N ILE A 67 6.61 -6.27 23.78
CA ILE A 67 6.27 -5.71 25.08
C ILE A 67 4.90 -5.05 24.98
N ALA A 68 3.89 -5.65 25.61
CA ALA A 68 2.62 -4.97 25.82
C ALA A 68 2.84 -3.85 26.85
N PRO A 69 2.71 -2.57 26.47
CA PRO A 69 2.88 -1.49 27.41
C PRO A 69 1.70 -1.46 28.40
N ILE A 70 1.94 -0.97 29.61
CA ILE A 70 0.90 -0.77 30.66
C ILE A 70 -0.16 0.26 30.25
N THR A 71 0.16 1.11 29.28
CA THR A 71 -0.72 2.10 28.65
C THR A 71 -0.55 2.02 27.14
N ASN A 72 -1.59 2.36 26.36
CA ASN A 72 -1.44 2.43 24.91
C ASN A 72 -0.27 3.35 24.56
N THR A 73 0.78 2.79 23.99
CA THR A 73 2.02 3.51 23.70
C THR A 73 2.24 3.46 22.19
N THR A 74 2.40 4.64 21.60
CA THR A 74 2.86 4.75 20.23
C THR A 74 4.37 4.75 20.26
N TYR A 75 4.96 3.77 19.59
CA TYR A 75 6.38 3.78 19.32
C TYR A 75 6.56 4.34 17.92
N ASP A 76 7.28 5.44 17.83
CA ASP A 76 7.82 5.93 16.57
C ASP A 76 8.98 5.01 16.25
N ILE A 77 8.67 3.96 15.49
CA ILE A 77 9.63 2.92 15.24
C ILE A 77 10.54 3.41 14.12
N THR A 78 11.77 3.72 14.50
CA THR A 78 12.83 4.02 13.54
C THR A 78 13.32 2.73 12.88
N LYS A 79 14.03 2.86 11.76
CA LYS A 79 14.76 1.74 11.17
C LYS A 79 15.66 1.04 12.19
N ASP A 80 16.29 1.81 13.07
CA ASP A 80 17.17 1.29 14.12
C ASP A 80 16.41 0.43 15.15
N ASP A 81 15.17 0.79 15.50
CA ASP A 81 14.35 0.01 16.44
C ASP A 81 13.87 -1.33 15.88
N LEU A 82 13.85 -1.46 14.56
CA LEU A 82 13.45 -2.69 13.87
C LEU A 82 14.64 -3.56 13.45
N GLU A 83 15.78 -2.92 13.23
CA GLU A 83 17.05 -3.58 12.94
C GLU A 83 17.78 -3.99 14.22
N ASN A 84 17.41 -3.46 15.38
CA ASN A 84 17.94 -3.87 16.68
C ASN A 84 16.83 -4.42 17.58
N ILE A 85 17.18 -5.28 18.54
CA ILE A 85 16.25 -5.70 19.59
C ILE A 85 16.11 -4.51 20.55
N GLY A 86 15.14 -3.65 20.26
CA GLY A 86 14.81 -2.43 21.00
C GLY A 86 13.31 -2.34 21.26
N SER A 87 12.86 -1.34 22.00
CA SER A 87 11.43 -1.18 22.24
C SER A 87 10.70 -0.96 20.90
N PRO A 88 9.68 -1.77 20.55
CA PRO A 88 8.92 -2.66 21.43
C PRO A 88 9.22 -4.16 21.36
N PHE A 89 10.23 -4.58 20.60
CA PHE A 89 10.63 -5.98 20.41
C PHE A 89 11.71 -6.36 21.45
N ASN A 90 11.28 -6.78 22.64
CA ASN A 90 12.18 -7.00 23.80
C ASN A 90 13.19 -8.12 23.64
N LYS A 91 12.86 -9.09 22.78
CA LYS A 91 13.49 -10.40 22.81
C LYS A 91 13.58 -10.94 21.40
N ALA A 92 14.76 -11.43 21.01
CA ALA A 92 14.88 -12.25 19.82
C ALA A 92 13.92 -13.45 19.88
N ASP A 93 13.59 -14.01 18.73
CA ASP A 93 12.91 -15.30 18.70
C ASP A 93 13.81 -16.43 19.25
N ASN A 94 13.30 -17.66 19.25
CA ASN A 94 14.06 -18.82 19.76
C ASN A 94 15.34 -19.13 18.96
N ASN A 95 15.48 -18.56 17.77
CA ASN A 95 16.62 -18.72 16.87
C ASN A 95 17.59 -17.53 16.93
N GLY A 96 17.35 -16.55 17.81
CA GLY A 96 18.14 -15.33 17.89
C GLY A 96 17.84 -14.33 16.77
N LYS A 97 16.76 -14.51 16.01
CA LYS A 97 16.35 -13.62 14.92
C LYS A 97 15.44 -12.51 15.43
N LYS A 98 15.53 -11.38 14.73
CA LYS A 98 14.73 -10.17 14.94
C LYS A 98 13.66 -10.06 13.85
N PRO A 99 12.63 -9.20 14.03
CA PRO A 99 11.59 -9.01 13.01
C PRO A 99 12.12 -8.67 11.61
N SER A 100 13.22 -7.90 11.50
CA SER A 100 13.87 -7.59 10.21
C SER A 100 14.31 -8.82 9.44
N ASP A 101 14.75 -9.88 10.13
CA ASP A 101 15.27 -11.10 9.47
C ASP A 101 14.17 -11.87 8.72
N TYR A 102 12.90 -11.56 8.99
CA TYR A 102 11.73 -12.14 8.33
C TYR A 102 11.23 -11.31 7.13
N LEU A 103 11.86 -10.17 6.83
CA LEU A 103 11.57 -9.39 5.64
C LEU A 103 12.30 -9.95 4.41
N SER A 104 11.66 -9.90 3.24
CA SER A 104 12.31 -10.16 1.96
C SER A 104 13.34 -9.06 1.67
N GLY A 105 14.59 -9.28 2.08
CA GLY A 105 15.69 -8.33 1.92
C GLY A 105 16.37 -7.91 3.22
N SER A 106 15.89 -8.39 4.37
CA SER A 106 16.50 -8.13 5.69
C SER A 106 16.60 -6.64 6.08
N SER A 107 15.87 -5.78 5.37
CA SER A 107 15.81 -4.33 5.59
C SER A 107 14.37 -3.85 5.46
N TYR A 108 13.99 -2.87 6.28
CA TYR A 108 12.66 -2.29 6.21
C TYR A 108 12.48 -1.45 4.94
N PRO A 109 11.30 -1.51 4.30
CA PRO A 109 11.03 -0.70 3.12
C PRO A 109 10.96 0.78 3.49
N GLU A 110 11.51 1.61 2.60
CA GLU A 110 11.56 3.05 2.79
C GLU A 110 10.32 3.75 2.21
N ASP A 111 9.69 4.67 2.96
CA ASP A 111 8.59 5.49 2.44
C ASP A 111 9.18 6.43 1.38
N PRO A 112 8.67 6.41 0.13
CA PRO A 112 9.16 7.28 -0.94
C PRO A 112 9.11 8.79 -0.66
N GLN A 113 8.35 9.22 0.36
CA GLN A 113 8.15 10.63 0.71
C GLN A 113 8.98 11.08 1.92
N SER A 114 9.74 10.19 2.58
CA SER A 114 10.57 10.59 3.71
C SER A 114 11.58 11.65 3.27
N ASP A 115 11.40 12.86 3.76
CA ASP A 115 12.41 13.90 3.73
C ASP A 115 13.52 13.52 4.72
N ASN A 116 14.75 13.50 4.22
CA ASN A 116 15.92 12.81 4.77
C ASN A 116 16.38 13.22 6.20
N SER A 117 15.58 13.95 6.96
CA SER A 117 15.92 14.43 8.30
C SER A 117 15.27 13.61 9.43
N ASN A 118 14.22 12.84 9.15
CA ASN A 118 13.52 11.98 10.12
C ASN A 118 12.79 10.88 9.34
N SER A 119 13.53 9.86 8.91
CA SER A 119 12.95 8.71 8.21
C SER A 119 12.15 7.83 9.15
N TYR A 120 11.00 8.35 9.60
CA TYR A 120 9.97 7.55 10.24
C TYR A 120 9.19 6.84 9.14
N TYR A 121 9.47 5.54 9.01
CA TYR A 121 8.92 4.70 7.96
C TYR A 121 7.46 4.36 8.25
N TYR A 122 7.18 3.93 9.49
CA TYR A 122 5.85 3.56 9.96
C TYR A 122 5.81 3.70 11.49
N ARG A 123 4.72 4.24 12.04
CA ARG A 123 4.46 4.22 13.48
C ARG A 123 3.80 2.91 13.86
N ILE A 124 4.31 2.23 14.89
CA ILE A 124 3.61 1.07 15.45
C ILE A 124 3.01 1.47 16.80
N THR A 125 1.69 1.50 16.86
CA THR A 125 0.96 1.69 18.11
C THR A 125 0.67 0.33 18.72
N ILE A 126 1.21 0.07 19.91
CA ILE A 126 0.91 -1.15 20.66
C ILE A 126 -0.10 -0.82 21.74
N ARG A 127 -1.13 -1.66 21.80
CA ARG A 127 -2.21 -1.55 22.76
C ARG A 127 -1.95 -2.46 23.95
N ILE A 128 -2.60 -2.15 25.07
CA ILE A 128 -2.49 -2.89 26.35
C ILE A 128 -2.81 -4.38 26.25
N ASN A 129 -3.52 -4.82 25.21
CA ASN A 129 -3.87 -6.21 24.97
C ASN A 129 -2.86 -6.96 24.07
N GLY A 130 -1.69 -6.37 23.81
CA GLY A 130 -0.67 -6.95 22.93
C GLY A 130 -1.01 -6.87 21.43
N THR A 131 -2.16 -6.28 21.07
CA THR A 131 -2.43 -5.97 19.66
C THR A 131 -1.63 -4.75 19.23
N TYR A 132 -1.24 -4.72 17.96
CA TYR A 132 -0.51 -3.58 17.40
C TYR A 132 -1.20 -3.07 16.14
N GLN A 133 -0.97 -1.81 15.84
CA GLN A 133 -1.41 -1.16 14.60
C GLN A 133 -0.19 -0.54 13.97
N ILE A 134 0.01 -0.82 12.68
CA ILE A 134 1.04 -0.17 11.88
C ILE A 134 0.32 0.95 11.14
N LYS A 135 0.73 2.18 11.41
CA LYS A 135 0.21 3.38 10.76
C LYS A 135 1.34 4.07 10.02
N ARG A 136 0.98 4.82 8.99
CA ARG A 136 1.87 5.81 8.42
C ARG A 136 2.11 6.94 9.43
N ASP A 137 3.23 7.63 9.31
CA ASP A 137 3.41 8.92 9.99
C ASP A 137 2.32 9.91 9.51
N ASP A 138 1.60 10.50 10.47
CA ASP A 138 0.45 11.40 10.22
C ASP A 138 0.88 12.80 9.71
N SER A 139 2.18 13.02 9.53
CA SER A 139 2.75 14.23 8.93
C SER A 139 2.38 14.37 7.44
N ASP A 140 1.95 13.28 6.78
CA ASP A 140 1.48 13.27 5.41
C ASP A 140 -0.03 13.59 5.33
N PRO A 141 -0.43 14.72 4.67
CA PRO A 141 -1.83 15.16 4.58
C PRO A 141 -2.71 14.30 3.65
N THR A 142 -2.17 13.26 3.01
CA THR A 142 -2.98 12.33 2.20
C THR A 142 -3.89 11.45 3.10
N PRO A 143 -5.04 10.94 2.61
CA PRO A 143 -5.96 10.12 3.40
C PRO A 143 -5.25 8.93 4.08
N SER A 144 -5.55 8.64 5.36
CA SER A 144 -4.84 7.59 6.10
C SER A 144 -5.29 6.19 5.66
N ASP A 145 -4.38 5.44 5.04
CA ASP A 145 -4.54 4.01 4.75
C ASP A 145 -4.21 3.16 5.99
N ASN A 146 -5.03 3.27 7.04
CA ASN A 146 -4.84 2.49 8.26
C ASN A 146 -5.07 0.99 7.96
N VAL A 147 -4.02 0.18 8.08
CA VAL A 147 -4.17 -1.28 8.08
C VAL A 147 -4.32 -1.74 9.53
N THR A 148 -5.47 -2.30 9.89
CA THR A 148 -5.74 -2.90 11.20
C THR A 148 -5.58 -4.42 11.14
N ASP A 149 -5.38 -5.05 12.30
CA ASP A 149 -5.28 -6.52 12.46
C ASP A 149 -6.43 -7.29 11.78
N LYS A 150 -7.60 -6.66 11.63
CA LYS A 150 -8.79 -7.25 11.01
C LYS A 150 -8.76 -7.29 9.47
N ASP A 151 -7.83 -6.59 8.84
CA ASP A 151 -7.82 -6.36 7.39
C ASP A 151 -7.03 -7.42 6.60
N VAL A 152 -6.45 -8.42 7.27
CA VAL A 152 -5.69 -9.50 6.62
C VAL A 152 -6.33 -10.86 6.96
N PRO A 153 -6.60 -11.71 5.95
CA PRO A 153 -7.09 -13.05 6.21
C PRO A 153 -6.07 -13.86 7.03
N PRO A 154 -6.52 -14.75 7.93
CA PRO A 154 -5.63 -15.57 8.74
C PRO A 154 -4.66 -16.34 7.84
N ILE A 155 -3.39 -16.40 8.26
CA ILE A 155 -2.37 -17.21 7.60
C ILE A 155 -2.77 -18.67 7.82
N GLU A 156 -3.22 -19.34 6.77
CA GLU A 156 -3.41 -20.80 6.81
C GLU A 156 -2.02 -21.44 6.91
N GLY A 157 -1.71 -21.97 8.10
CA GLY A 157 -0.49 -22.71 8.39
C GLY A 157 -0.62 -24.19 8.05
#